data_AF-A0A6G1FGV6-F1
#
_entry.id   AF-A0A6G1FGV6-F1
#
_cell.length_a   1.000
_cell.length_b   1.000
_cell.length_c   1.000
_cell.angle_alpha   90.00
_cell.angle_beta   90.00
_cell.angle_gamma   90.00
#
_symmetry.space_group_name_H-M   'P 1'
#
loop_
_entity.id
_entity.type
_entity.pdbx_description
1 polymer ?
#
loop_
_entity_poly.entity_id
_entity_poly.type
_entity_poly.pdbx_seq_one_letter_code
_entity_poly.pdbx_strand_id
1 'polypeptide(L)'
;MIQKKGGVLTTNARPGPLLLPFSSFRCYELYNEEDPEKKLVDQEEAARLIYLHGPCIAVLFIASRYSSYGRHGYDDDLDHAAYGGVPSDPDFRQELKKKDKKAANHAVVCYAYSFVKDEFQLRILDNHSIHGPRRWIASKAFHKLSVPNLVRCLDLGISEDRVEKTGHYRLKWIRLS
;
A
#
# COMPACT_ATOMS: atom_id res chain seq x y z
N MET A 1 -5.54 -15.35 -14.70
CA MET A 1 -6.64 -14.68 -15.45
C MET A 1 -6.52 -13.14 -15.45
N ILE A 2 -5.31 -12.59 -15.59
CA ILE A 2 -5.05 -11.13 -15.61
C ILE A 2 -4.65 -10.65 -17.01
N GLN A 3 -3.98 -11.49 -17.80
CA GLN A 3 -3.64 -11.20 -19.21
C GLN A 3 -4.87 -11.00 -20.12
N LYS A 4 -6.03 -11.60 -19.80
CA LYS A 4 -7.28 -11.41 -20.56
C LYS A 4 -7.99 -10.08 -20.29
N LYS A 5 -7.52 -9.26 -19.33
CA LYS A 5 -8.20 -8.02 -18.94
C LYS A 5 -7.47 -6.73 -19.30
N GLY A 6 -6.36 -6.77 -20.02
CA GLY A 6 -5.79 -5.56 -20.65
C GLY A 6 -5.47 -4.40 -19.69
N GLY A 7 -5.12 -4.71 -18.44
CA GLY A 7 -4.91 -3.70 -17.40
C GLY A 7 -6.21 -3.29 -16.68
N VAL A 8 -6.06 -2.77 -15.46
CA VAL A 8 -7.19 -2.22 -14.69
C VAL A 8 -7.39 -0.78 -15.14
N LEU A 9 -8.54 -0.47 -15.73
CA LEU A 9 -8.96 0.91 -15.98
C LEU A 9 -9.02 1.67 -14.66
N THR A 10 -8.07 2.56 -14.44
CA THR A 10 -8.14 3.52 -13.34
C THR A 10 -8.98 4.71 -13.80
N THR A 11 -10.09 4.99 -13.13
CA THR A 11 -11.05 6.05 -13.52
C THR A 11 -10.50 7.48 -13.39
N ASN A 12 -9.26 7.66 -12.89
CA ASN A 12 -8.77 8.95 -12.41
C ASN A 12 -7.39 9.35 -12.99
N ALA A 13 -6.95 8.78 -14.12
CA ALA A 13 -5.84 9.35 -14.88
C ALA A 13 -6.32 10.55 -15.70
N ARG A 14 -5.44 11.55 -15.94
CA ARG A 14 -5.60 12.66 -16.92
C ARG A 14 -6.35 12.18 -18.18
N PRO A 15 -7.11 13.03 -18.92
CA PRO A 15 -8.14 12.57 -19.85
C PRO A 15 -7.62 11.50 -20.82
N GLY A 16 -7.94 10.24 -20.55
CA GLY A 16 -7.48 9.07 -21.29
C GLY A 16 -7.11 7.88 -20.38
N PRO A 17 -7.30 6.63 -20.84
CA PRO A 17 -6.84 5.46 -20.09
C PRO A 17 -5.31 5.44 -20.08
N LEU A 18 -4.72 5.74 -18.92
CA LEU A 18 -3.28 5.52 -18.69
C LEU A 18 -3.05 4.01 -18.54
N LEU A 19 -2.65 3.36 -19.63
CA LEU A 19 -2.16 1.99 -19.60
C LEU A 19 -0.74 1.99 -19.06
N LEU A 20 -0.59 1.61 -17.80
CA LEU A 20 0.72 1.41 -17.20
C LEU A 20 1.38 0.17 -17.84
N PRO A 21 2.66 0.26 -18.25
CA PRO A 21 3.35 -0.82 -18.97
C PRO A 21 3.79 -1.94 -18.01
N PHE A 22 2.81 -2.59 -17.37
CA PHE A 22 3.05 -3.71 -16.48
C PHE A 22 3.25 -4.99 -17.30
N SER A 23 4.43 -5.60 -17.19
CA SER A 23 4.72 -6.90 -17.82
C SER A 23 4.23 -8.07 -16.96
N SER A 24 4.29 -7.90 -15.64
CA SER A 24 3.98 -8.92 -14.64
C SER A 24 3.90 -8.27 -13.26
N PHE A 25 3.59 -9.05 -12.23
CA PHE A 25 3.72 -8.65 -10.83
C PHE A 25 4.22 -9.84 -10.02
N ARG A 26 4.89 -9.57 -8.90
CA ARG A 26 5.25 -10.58 -7.89
C ARG A 26 4.39 -10.36 -6.64
N CYS A 27 3.87 -11.44 -6.09
CA CYS A 27 3.12 -11.41 -4.84
C CYS A 27 4.01 -11.90 -3.70
N TYR A 28 3.94 -11.19 -2.59
CA TYR A 28 4.62 -11.51 -1.35
C TYR A 28 3.58 -11.54 -0.24
N GLU A 29 3.33 -12.73 0.31
CA GLU A 29 2.57 -12.84 1.57
C GLU A 29 3.45 -12.31 2.70
N LEU A 30 2.89 -11.47 3.56
CA LEU A 30 3.63 -10.82 4.65
C LEU A 30 3.66 -11.66 5.93
N TYR A 31 2.67 -12.52 6.13
CA TYR A 31 2.61 -13.46 7.24
C TYR A 31 2.03 -14.80 6.76
N ASN A 32 2.23 -15.85 7.56
CA ASN A 32 1.65 -17.15 7.30
C ASN A 32 0.22 -17.22 7.86
N GLU A 33 -0.76 -17.63 7.05
CA GLU A 33 -2.15 -17.78 7.51
C GLU A 33 -2.30 -18.86 8.60
N GLU A 34 -1.46 -19.89 8.59
CA GLU A 34 -1.43 -20.97 9.59
C GLU A 34 -0.66 -20.58 10.86
N ASP A 35 0.28 -19.65 10.74
CA ASP A 35 1.07 -19.11 11.86
C ASP A 35 1.23 -17.59 11.70
N PRO A 36 0.23 -16.80 12.15
CA PRO A 36 0.21 -15.37 11.93
C PRO A 36 1.36 -14.59 12.60
N GLU A 37 2.04 -15.21 13.58
CA GLU A 37 3.22 -14.63 14.23
C GLU A 37 4.48 -14.81 13.36
N LYS A 38 4.47 -15.77 12.43
CA LYS A 38 5.53 -15.97 11.45
C LYS A 38 5.42 -14.98 10.30
N LYS A 39 6.24 -13.94 10.37
CA LYS A 39 6.48 -13.02 9.25
C LYS A 39 7.20 -13.77 8.12
N LEU A 40 6.63 -13.74 6.92
CA LEU A 40 7.23 -14.34 5.72
C LEU A 40 8.15 -13.36 4.99
N VAL A 41 7.89 -12.07 5.16
CA VAL A 41 8.75 -10.98 4.70
C VAL A 41 9.02 -10.09 5.90
N ASP A 42 10.31 -9.87 6.19
CA ASP A 42 10.68 -8.95 7.25
C ASP A 42 10.43 -7.48 6.85
N GLN A 43 10.51 -6.58 7.83
CA GLN A 43 10.19 -5.17 7.62
C GLN A 43 11.19 -4.47 6.69
N GLU A 44 12.47 -4.87 6.71
CA GLU A 44 13.49 -4.28 5.84
C GLU A 44 13.29 -4.71 4.39
N GLU A 45 12.96 -5.97 4.16
CA GLU A 45 12.70 -6.51 2.83
C GLU A 45 11.42 -5.89 2.24
N ALA A 46 10.36 -5.74 3.04
CA ALA A 46 9.16 -5.02 2.60
C ALA A 46 9.46 -3.55 2.24
N ALA A 47 10.32 -2.87 3.01
CA ALA A 47 10.78 -1.52 2.68
C ALA A 47 11.62 -1.49 1.38
N ARG A 48 12.50 -2.48 1.17
CA ARG A 48 13.30 -2.61 -0.05
C ARG A 48 12.44 -2.82 -1.28
N LEU A 49 11.36 -3.61 -1.18
CA LEU A 49 10.43 -3.81 -2.29
C LEU A 49 9.85 -2.48 -2.78
N ILE A 50 9.41 -1.62 -1.87
CA ILE A 50 8.88 -0.29 -2.21
C ILE A 50 9.99 0.63 -2.72
N TYR A 51 11.18 0.58 -2.10
CA TYR A 51 12.32 1.40 -2.48
C TYR A 51 12.82 1.11 -3.90
N LEU A 52 12.93 -0.17 -4.27
CA LEU A 52 13.51 -0.60 -5.55
C LEU A 52 12.49 -0.60 -6.69
N HIS A 53 11.23 -0.90 -6.40
CA HIS A 53 10.20 -1.10 -7.43
C HIS A 53 9.15 0.00 -7.46
N GLY A 54 9.21 0.95 -6.53
CA GLY A 54 8.24 2.04 -6.42
C GLY A 54 6.92 1.59 -5.78
N PRO A 55 5.81 2.29 -6.07
CA PRO A 55 4.51 1.99 -5.47
C PRO A 55 4.05 0.55 -5.74
N CYS A 56 3.55 -0.11 -4.70
CA CYS A 56 3.04 -1.47 -4.77
C CYS A 56 1.57 -1.53 -4.33
N ILE A 57 0.86 -2.59 -4.72
CA ILE A 57 -0.51 -2.82 -4.28
C ILE A 57 -0.47 -3.70 -3.03
N ALA A 58 -1.11 -3.27 -1.95
CA ALA A 58 -1.21 -4.05 -0.74
C ALA A 58 -2.65 -4.46 -0.44
N VAL A 59 -2.82 -5.60 0.22
CA VAL A 59 -4.13 -6.09 0.68
C VAL A 59 -4.16 -6.09 2.20
N LEU A 60 -5.23 -5.54 2.78
CA LEU A 60 -5.50 -5.54 4.22
C LEU A 60 -6.95 -5.93 4.50
N PHE A 61 -7.23 -6.37 5.74
CA PHE A 61 -8.60 -6.63 6.19
C PHE A 61 -9.12 -5.37 6.89
N ILE A 62 -10.23 -4.83 6.40
CA ILE A 62 -10.85 -3.64 6.95
C ILE A 62 -12.13 -3.98 7.71
N ALA A 63 -12.58 -3.03 8.52
CA ALA A 63 -13.86 -3.04 9.24
C ALA A 63 -14.40 -1.61 9.21
N SER A 64 -15.61 -1.36 9.70
CA SER A 64 -16.26 -0.04 9.70
C SER A 64 -15.39 1.06 10.31
N ARG A 65 -14.57 0.72 11.32
CA ARG A 65 -13.60 1.66 11.93
C ARG A 65 -12.52 2.19 10.96
N TYR A 66 -12.24 1.47 9.89
CA TYR A 66 -11.28 1.90 8.86
C TYR A 66 -11.80 3.13 8.11
N SER A 67 -13.10 3.21 7.83
CA SER A 67 -13.70 4.35 7.12
C SER A 67 -13.79 5.62 7.97
N SER A 68 -13.79 5.49 9.30
CA SER A 68 -13.75 6.62 10.24
C SER A 68 -12.32 6.98 10.66
N TYR A 69 -11.35 6.10 10.40
CA TYR A 69 -9.96 6.37 10.67
C TYR A 69 -9.38 7.44 9.73
N GLY A 70 -8.74 8.46 10.31
CA GLY A 70 -8.19 9.61 9.57
C GLY A 70 -9.26 10.55 9.00
N ARG A 71 -10.51 10.47 9.48
CA ARG A 71 -11.63 11.30 8.99
C ARG A 71 -11.57 12.76 9.49
N HIS A 72 -10.73 13.05 10.49
CA HIS A 72 -10.56 14.37 11.10
C HIS A 72 -9.42 15.19 10.50
N GLY A 73 -9.21 15.08 9.19
CA GLY A 73 -8.47 16.09 8.43
C GLY A 73 -7.04 16.30 8.90
N TYR A 74 -6.16 15.36 8.60
CA TYR A 74 -4.74 15.69 8.50
C TYR A 74 -4.26 15.17 7.17
N ASP A 75 -4.18 16.10 6.23
CA ASP A 75 -3.38 15.94 5.03
C ASP A 75 -1.87 16.04 5.33
N ASP A 76 -1.52 16.07 6.62
CA ASP A 76 -0.21 16.44 7.12
C ASP A 76 0.53 15.24 7.72
N ASP A 77 1.83 15.21 7.44
CA ASP A 77 2.82 14.33 8.04
C ASP A 77 2.98 14.50 9.57
N LEU A 78 2.16 15.39 10.17
CA LEU A 78 2.30 15.90 11.53
C LEU A 78 1.63 15.02 12.58
N ASP A 79 0.60 14.23 12.23
CA ASP A 79 -0.06 13.30 13.16
C ASP A 79 0.20 11.84 12.75
N HIS A 80 1.33 11.32 13.22
CA HIS A 80 1.87 9.98 12.90
C HIS A 80 1.15 8.84 13.67
N ALA A 81 -0.17 8.91 13.83
CA ALA A 81 -0.92 7.72 14.26
C ALA A 81 -1.02 6.77 13.06
N ALA A 82 -0.71 5.49 13.26
CA ALA A 82 -0.93 4.46 12.24
C ALA A 82 -2.14 3.60 12.57
N TYR A 83 -2.91 3.20 11.55
CA TYR A 83 -4.00 2.26 11.73
C TYR A 83 -3.45 0.87 12.00
N GLY A 84 -3.76 0.31 13.17
CA GLY A 84 -3.21 -0.97 13.63
C GLY A 84 -3.74 -2.23 12.91
N GLY A 85 -4.73 -2.11 12.04
CA GLY A 85 -5.32 -3.25 11.34
C GLY A 85 -6.31 -4.06 12.18
N VAL A 86 -6.98 -5.02 11.54
CA VAL A 86 -7.86 -6.02 12.17
C VAL A 86 -7.06 -7.31 12.41
N PRO A 87 -7.24 -8.01 13.56
CA PRO A 87 -6.60 -9.29 13.82
C PRO A 87 -6.64 -10.25 12.62
N SER A 88 -5.57 -11.02 12.44
CA SER A 88 -5.38 -12.00 11.35
C SER A 88 -6.20 -13.26 11.51
N ASP A 89 -6.65 -13.55 12.72
CA ASP A 89 -7.44 -14.73 13.06
C ASP A 89 -8.64 -14.95 12.11
N PRO A 90 -8.69 -16.09 11.40
CA PRO A 90 -9.75 -16.37 10.42
C PRO A 90 -11.15 -16.42 11.03
N ASP A 91 -11.29 -17.00 12.22
CA ASP A 91 -12.58 -17.17 12.90
C ASP A 91 -13.13 -15.81 13.35
N PHE A 92 -12.27 -14.99 13.96
CA PHE A 92 -12.57 -13.59 14.30
C PHE A 92 -13.01 -12.80 13.07
N ARG A 93 -12.30 -12.92 11.94
CA ARG A 93 -12.67 -12.22 10.69
C ARG A 93 -13.99 -12.72 10.14
N GLN A 94 -14.27 -14.02 10.23
CA GLN A 94 -15.52 -14.60 9.77
C GLN A 94 -16.71 -14.12 10.63
N GLU A 95 -16.55 -14.07 11.95
CA GLU A 95 -17.54 -13.48 12.85
C GLU A 95 -17.74 -11.99 12.58
N LEU A 96 -16.64 -11.26 12.37
CA LEU A 96 -16.70 -9.82 12.11
C LEU A 96 -17.46 -9.54 10.81
N LYS A 97 -17.30 -10.34 9.75
CA LYS A 97 -18.11 -10.25 8.51
C LYS A 97 -19.62 -10.40 8.75
N LYS A 98 -20.02 -11.21 9.74
CA LYS A 98 -21.44 -11.40 10.09
C LYS A 98 -22.01 -10.16 10.79
N LYS A 99 -21.19 -9.46 11.59
CA LYS A 99 -21.58 -8.32 12.43
C LYS A 99 -21.41 -6.97 11.72
N ASP A 100 -20.40 -6.85 10.88
CA ASP A 100 -19.98 -5.62 10.21
C ASP A 100 -20.02 -5.78 8.69
N LYS A 101 -21.00 -5.15 8.05
CA LYS A 101 -21.20 -5.20 6.59
C LYS A 101 -20.04 -4.61 5.79
N LYS A 102 -19.16 -3.83 6.43
CA LYS A 102 -17.96 -3.25 5.78
C LYS A 102 -16.72 -4.11 5.98
N ALA A 103 -16.81 -5.22 6.72
CA ALA A 103 -15.68 -6.09 6.96
C ALA A 103 -15.33 -6.90 5.70
N ALA A 104 -14.18 -6.62 5.11
CA ALA A 104 -13.74 -7.25 3.86
C ALA A 104 -12.23 -7.12 3.65
N ASN A 105 -11.70 -7.90 2.70
CA ASN A 105 -10.39 -7.62 2.13
C ASN A 105 -10.48 -6.37 1.26
N HIS A 106 -9.49 -5.50 1.40
CA HIS A 106 -9.41 -4.22 0.69
C HIS A 106 -8.03 -4.06 0.06
N ALA A 107 -7.97 -3.52 -1.15
CA ALA A 107 -6.73 -3.29 -1.88
C ALA A 107 -6.42 -1.79 -1.93
N VAL A 108 -5.18 -1.43 -1.63
CA VAL A 108 -4.69 -0.05 -1.57
C VAL A 108 -3.33 0.07 -2.25
N VAL A 109 -2.93 1.29 -2.62
CA VAL A 109 -1.58 1.54 -3.15
C VAL A 109 -0.68 2.00 -2.02
N CYS A 110 0.39 1.27 -1.74
CA CYS A 110 1.47 1.70 -0.86
C CYS A 110 2.53 2.43 -1.67
N TYR A 111 2.89 3.67 -1.31
CA TYR A 111 3.84 4.47 -2.08
C TYR A 111 4.98 5.07 -1.24
N ALA A 112 4.90 4.97 0.09
CA ALA A 112 5.97 5.35 1.00
C ALA A 112 5.93 4.47 2.25
N TYR A 113 6.99 4.55 3.05
CA TYR A 113 7.11 3.83 4.30
C TYR A 113 7.83 4.68 5.35
N SER A 114 7.65 4.34 6.62
CA SER A 114 8.33 4.95 7.76
C SER A 114 8.60 3.89 8.82
N PHE A 115 9.70 4.09 9.56
CA PHE A 115 10.01 3.35 10.77
C PHE A 115 9.80 4.30 11.94
N VAL A 116 8.79 4.03 12.77
CA VAL A 116 8.46 4.83 13.95
C VAL A 116 8.69 3.97 15.17
N LYS A 117 9.78 4.26 15.91
CA LYS A 117 10.31 3.35 16.94
C LYS A 117 10.56 1.96 16.31
N ASP A 118 9.93 0.92 16.84
CA ASP A 118 10.04 -0.47 16.36
C ASP A 118 8.89 -0.88 15.42
N GLU A 119 8.05 0.07 14.99
CA GLU A 119 6.92 -0.19 14.09
C GLU A 119 7.23 0.25 12.66
N PHE A 120 7.20 -0.70 11.74
CA PHE A 120 7.21 -0.43 10.31
C PHE A 120 5.80 -0.08 9.82
N GLN A 121 5.67 1.07 9.20
CA GLN A 121 4.40 1.65 8.76
C GLN A 121 4.45 1.94 7.26
N LEU A 122 3.34 1.67 6.56
CA LEU A 122 3.19 1.95 5.14
C LEU A 122 2.25 3.12 4.94
N ARG A 123 2.62 4.02 4.04
CA ARG A 123 1.76 5.10 3.60
C ARG A 123 0.98 4.65 2.38
N ILE A 124 -0.34 4.76 2.49
CA ILE A 124 -1.26 4.31 1.45
C ILE A 124 -1.97 5.47 0.76
N LEU A 125 -2.37 5.23 -0.49
CA LEU A 125 -3.39 5.96 -1.22
C LEU A 125 -4.57 5.01 -1.45
N ASP A 126 -5.73 5.39 -0.92
CA ASP A 126 -6.97 4.61 -1.00
C ASP A 126 -7.94 5.18 -2.03
N ASN A 127 -8.86 4.38 -2.58
CA ASN A 127 -9.73 4.79 -3.68
C ASN A 127 -11.05 5.45 -3.27
N HIS A 128 -11.22 5.80 -1.98
CA HIS A 128 -12.48 6.39 -1.49
C HIS A 128 -12.84 7.74 -2.14
N SER A 129 -11.89 8.44 -2.76
CA SER A 129 -12.12 9.65 -3.57
C SER A 129 -11.04 9.77 -4.65
N ILE A 130 -11.19 10.74 -5.58
CA ILE A 130 -10.21 10.99 -6.65
C ILE A 130 -8.81 11.32 -6.14
N HIS A 131 -8.73 11.89 -4.93
CA HIS A 131 -7.46 12.21 -4.27
C HIS A 131 -7.13 11.22 -3.15
N GLY A 132 -8.07 10.34 -2.81
CA GLY A 132 -7.96 9.30 -1.81
C GLY A 132 -7.60 9.80 -0.40
N PRO A 133 -8.14 9.24 0.68
CA PRO A 133 -7.51 9.48 1.97
C PRO A 133 -6.11 8.85 1.93
N ARG A 134 -5.10 9.66 2.23
CA ARG A 134 -3.74 9.22 2.52
C ARG A 134 -3.69 8.80 3.98
N ARG A 135 -3.16 7.62 4.29
CA ARG A 135 -3.12 7.09 5.66
C ARG A 135 -1.82 6.37 5.95
N TRP A 136 -1.37 6.46 7.19
CA TRP A 136 -0.36 5.57 7.75
C TRP A 136 -1.04 4.31 8.30
N ILE A 137 -0.55 3.15 7.90
CA ILE A 137 -1.08 1.86 8.30
C ILE A 137 0.08 1.02 8.83
N ALA A 138 -0.08 0.39 9.99
CA ALA A 138 0.91 -0.53 10.52
C ALA A 138 1.11 -1.70 9.56
N SER A 139 2.35 -2.08 9.28
CA SER A 139 2.68 -3.18 8.34
C SER A 139 1.97 -4.50 8.67
N LYS A 140 1.78 -4.79 9.96
CA LYS A 140 1.04 -5.98 10.45
C LYS A 140 -0.43 -6.03 10.01
N ALA A 141 -1.01 -4.91 9.58
CA ALA A 141 -2.39 -4.87 9.09
C ALA A 141 -2.54 -5.50 7.70
N PHE A 142 -1.44 -5.58 6.95
CA PHE A 142 -1.42 -6.07 5.58
C PHE A 142 -1.14 -7.57 5.54
N HIS A 143 -1.78 -8.23 4.59
CA HIS A 143 -1.58 -9.66 4.34
C HIS A 143 -0.60 -9.90 3.21
N LYS A 144 -0.67 -9.04 2.19
CA LYS A 144 0.05 -9.25 0.93
C LYS A 144 0.53 -7.95 0.33
N LEU A 145 1.71 -7.99 -0.28
CA LEU A 145 2.24 -6.98 -1.20
C LEU A 145 2.35 -7.56 -2.61
N SER A 146 1.81 -6.86 -3.58
CA SER A 146 1.95 -7.14 -5.00
C SER A 146 2.80 -6.04 -5.63
N VAL A 147 4.01 -6.41 -6.03
CA VAL A 147 4.99 -5.50 -6.63
C VAL A 147 4.89 -5.61 -8.15
N PRO A 148 4.47 -4.54 -8.86
CA PRO A 148 4.42 -4.56 -10.31
C PRO A 148 5.82 -4.52 -10.93
N ASN A 149 6.03 -5.29 -12.00
CA ASN A 149 7.21 -5.18 -12.84
C ASN A 149 6.88 -4.29 -14.04
N LEU A 150 7.47 -3.09 -14.04
CA LEU A 150 7.40 -2.18 -15.18
C LEU A 150 8.32 -2.68 -16.29
N VAL A 151 7.83 -2.68 -17.53
CA VAL A 151 8.73 -2.69 -18.69
C VAL A 151 9.54 -1.39 -18.61
N ARG A 152 10.88 -1.47 -18.68
CA ARG A 152 11.74 -0.28 -18.61
C ARG A 152 11.20 0.80 -19.56
N CYS A 153 10.90 1.98 -19.02
CA CYS A 153 10.66 3.20 -19.79
C CYS A 153 11.98 3.72 -20.40
N LEU A 154 12.69 2.91 -21.18
CA LEU A 154 13.79 3.44 -22.02
C LEU A 154 13.25 4.11 -23.30
N ASP A 155 11.97 3.93 -23.62
CA ASP A 155 11.34 4.51 -24.81
C ASP A 155 10.54 5.81 -24.56
N LEU A 156 10.53 6.35 -23.33
CA LEU A 156 9.74 7.55 -22.99
C LEU A 156 10.56 8.79 -22.58
N GLY A 157 11.89 8.77 -22.71
CA GLY A 157 12.71 10.00 -22.67
C GLY A 157 12.68 10.80 -21.36
N ILE A 158 12.43 10.18 -20.21
CA ILE A 158 12.42 10.86 -18.91
C ILE A 158 13.80 10.66 -18.24
N SER A 159 14.56 11.75 -18.09
CA SER A 159 15.87 11.78 -17.43
C SER A 159 15.74 11.77 -15.91
N GLU A 160 16.56 10.98 -15.22
CA GLU A 160 16.68 10.97 -13.77
C GLU A 160 17.43 12.21 -13.26
N ASP A 161 16.84 12.96 -12.33
CA ASP A 161 17.53 14.05 -11.61
C ASP A 161 17.81 13.71 -10.14
N ARG A 162 18.92 14.27 -9.66
CA ARG A 162 19.66 13.97 -8.42
C ARG A 162 18.86 14.12 -7.11
N VAL A 163 19.23 13.29 -6.13
CA VAL A 163 18.74 13.33 -4.74
C VAL A 163 19.70 14.14 -3.84
N GLU A 164 19.20 15.21 -3.22
CA GLU A 164 19.87 15.89 -2.11
C GLU A 164 19.56 15.21 -0.77
N LYS A 165 20.57 15.16 0.11
CA LYS A 165 20.48 14.62 1.47
C LYS A 165 20.18 15.75 2.46
N THR A 166 19.10 15.63 3.23
CA THR A 166 18.95 16.34 4.51
C THR A 166 18.59 15.36 5.62
N GLY A 167 19.18 15.59 6.79
CA GLY A 167 19.27 14.66 7.90
C GLY A 167 18.08 14.70 8.84
N HIS A 168 17.90 13.55 9.51
CA HIS A 168 16.94 13.22 10.56
C HIS A 168 15.50 13.15 10.03
N TYR A 169 14.89 11.96 10.14
CA TYR A 169 13.72 11.44 9.41
C TYR A 169 14.02 10.98 7.96
N ARG A 170 13.97 9.65 7.71
CA ARG A 170 13.99 9.09 6.34
C ARG A 170 12.56 8.99 5.80
N LEU A 171 11.95 10.13 5.51
CA LEU A 171 10.77 10.19 4.63
C LEU A 171 11.28 10.38 3.21
N LYS A 172 11.19 9.35 2.36
CA LYS A 172 11.52 9.47 0.93
C LYS A 172 10.23 9.52 0.12
N TRP A 173 9.97 10.67 -0.49
CA TRP A 173 8.83 10.91 -1.37
C TRP A 173 9.12 10.36 -2.76
N ILE A 174 8.18 9.60 -3.32
CA ILE A 174 8.10 9.38 -4.77
C ILE A 174 7.10 10.43 -5.28
N ARG A 175 7.60 11.50 -5.92
CA ARG A 175 6.75 12.47 -6.60
C ARG A 175 6.23 11.82 -7.88
N LEU A 176 4.92 11.57 -7.95
CA LEU A 176 4.25 11.27 -9.22
C LEU A 176 3.92 12.60 -9.89
N SER A 177 4.57 12.87 -11.03
CA SER A 177 4.39 14.06 -11.88
C SER A 177 3.12 14.04 -12.72
#